data_AF-A0AAN5HZ54-F1
#
_entry.id   AF-A0AAN5HZ54-F1
#
_cell.length_a   1.000
_cell.length_b   1.000
_cell.length_c   1.000
_cell.angle_alpha   90.00
_cell.angle_beta   90.00
_cell.angle_gamma   90.00
#
_symmetry.space_group_name_H-M   'P 1'
#
loop_
_entity.id
_entity.type
_entity.pdbx_description
1 polymer ?
#
loop_
_entity_poly.entity_id
_entity_poly.type
_entity_poly.pdbx_seq_one_letter_code
_entity_poly.pdbx_strand_id
1 'polypeptide(L)'
;DTFLKTLRMRTDYLFLFACLLDSFHGVHSAEYFCSETCVVDLATATPTANNGTTCSYSCPSGGSMTNPCTSTTSTTTTTTTTTTSPSTTTTTEPSTTTGDAVIDGPCASIVKDDGILYDNKCVIIDTKANCHENSLPTCVCSEGYSGSTCGIKSEQLIELGKLIGGGENATEQAQQIIKEIEASKGSGGSATIIANLPSLLSFLTDEQRIGMSYTAGEVIMVATYEGKKLDVNTDFTRVTDPSLGNCFTFNHHNASHKYKIRRIGAGGGLRVELDSLPSEYAPWTDIVGMSVYVHPIGLELNVESSKYASVPGSADQIVLTRSMFHKIGKKCARDTRDAQSFYMDGKYSVDGCLRACYQDSVQRECGCMDASYARKDGVDGCRFGKLPCITSMAASRGDPVAWKECHCPPPCDEETYDYLVSRATHLRVDNANFTQRRSEVILYFDSFHTSVSQEEYKMTLSEFIGYVGGIGGLLLGITISFIVEVFLLAFILFGCCGSKEKTKSS
;
A
#
# COMPACT_ATOMS: atom_id res chain seq x y z
N ASP A 1 11.95 -6.71 61.50
CA ASP A 1 12.81 -7.26 60.44
C ASP A 1 12.25 -8.44 59.65
N THR A 2 11.71 -9.49 60.28
CA THR A 2 11.17 -10.64 59.52
C THR A 2 9.95 -10.26 58.66
N PHE A 3 9.06 -9.38 59.15
CA PHE A 3 7.88 -8.88 58.43
C PHE A 3 8.23 -7.97 57.23
N LEU A 4 9.32 -7.19 57.34
CA LEU A 4 9.84 -6.34 56.26
C LEU A 4 10.56 -7.15 55.16
N LYS A 5 11.18 -8.28 55.52
CA LYS A 5 11.74 -9.24 54.54
C LYS A 5 10.65 -9.98 53.76
N THR A 6 9.50 -10.29 54.38
CA THR A 6 8.35 -10.88 53.68
C THR A 6 7.64 -9.89 52.76
N LEU A 7 7.61 -8.59 53.12
CA LEU A 7 7.09 -7.53 52.24
C LEU A 7 7.98 -7.30 51.02
N ARG A 8 9.32 -7.38 51.17
CA ARG A 8 10.26 -7.17 50.06
C ARG A 8 10.24 -8.31 49.03
N MET A 9 10.00 -9.54 49.48
CA MET A 9 9.71 -10.68 48.58
C MET A 9 8.39 -10.51 47.81
N ARG A 10 7.37 -9.86 48.39
CA ARG A 10 6.06 -9.63 47.74
C ARG A 10 6.11 -8.62 46.59
N THR A 11 7.02 -7.63 46.62
CA THR A 11 7.20 -6.66 45.53
C THR A 11 7.78 -7.29 44.27
N ASP A 12 8.65 -8.30 44.40
CA ASP A 12 9.24 -9.00 43.26
C ASP A 12 8.22 -9.95 42.57
N TYR A 13 7.31 -10.55 43.35
CA TYR A 13 6.18 -11.31 42.79
C TYR A 13 5.10 -10.42 42.18
N LEU A 14 4.91 -9.18 42.66
CA LEU A 14 4.04 -8.20 42.00
C LEU A 14 4.62 -7.72 40.67
N PHE A 15 5.95 -7.58 40.57
CA PHE A 15 6.64 -7.28 39.32
C PHE A 15 6.59 -8.47 38.33
N LEU A 16 6.70 -9.71 38.80
CA LEU A 16 6.42 -10.89 37.98
C LEU A 16 4.94 -10.97 37.55
N PHE A 17 4.00 -10.57 38.42
CA PHE A 17 2.56 -10.49 38.09
C PHE A 17 2.26 -9.42 37.03
N ALA A 18 2.97 -8.29 37.06
CA ALA A 18 2.87 -7.23 36.05
C ALA A 18 3.52 -7.65 34.71
N CYS A 19 4.65 -8.37 34.74
CA CYS A 19 5.27 -8.93 33.53
C CYS A 19 4.47 -10.10 32.92
N LEU A 20 3.78 -10.90 33.74
CA LEU A 20 2.88 -11.96 33.25
C LEU A 20 1.67 -11.35 32.52
N LEU A 21 1.16 -10.19 32.97
CA LEU A 21 0.03 -9.49 32.34
C LEU A 21 0.27 -9.10 30.88
N ASP A 22 1.51 -8.78 30.49
CA ASP A 22 1.87 -8.45 29.11
C ASP A 22 2.02 -9.70 28.19
N SER A 23 1.92 -10.93 28.74
CA SER A 23 2.15 -12.20 28.00
C SER A 23 0.91 -13.09 27.80
N PHE A 24 -0.31 -12.56 27.96
CA PHE A 24 -1.58 -13.34 27.99
C PHE A 24 -2.43 -13.36 26.71
N HIS A 25 -1.83 -13.09 25.54
CA HIS A 25 -2.60 -13.07 24.28
C HIS A 25 -2.47 -14.42 23.55
N GLY A 26 -3.61 -15.04 23.25
CA GLY A 26 -3.73 -16.14 22.30
C GLY A 26 -4.45 -15.66 21.04
N VAL A 27 -4.31 -16.37 19.92
CA VAL A 27 -5.02 -16.04 18.67
C VAL A 27 -6.05 -17.14 18.40
N HIS A 28 -7.32 -16.76 18.22
CA HIS A 28 -8.40 -17.64 17.78
C HIS A 28 -8.79 -17.27 16.34
N SER A 29 -8.80 -18.26 15.44
CA SER A 29 -9.20 -18.08 14.04
C SER A 29 -10.53 -18.78 13.81
N ALA A 30 -11.51 -18.03 13.29
CA ALA A 30 -12.83 -18.53 12.92
C ALA A 30 -13.18 -18.12 11.48
N GLU A 31 -13.99 -18.92 10.79
CA GLU A 31 -14.49 -18.60 9.46
C GLU A 31 -15.96 -18.18 9.56
N TYR A 32 -16.27 -17.00 9.04
CA TYR A 32 -17.62 -16.46 9.01
C TYR A 32 -18.14 -16.45 7.58
N PHE A 33 -19.40 -16.86 7.41
CA PHE A 33 -20.12 -16.65 6.16
C PHE A 33 -20.93 -15.37 6.23
N CYS A 34 -20.69 -14.43 5.31
CA CYS A 34 -21.33 -13.11 5.30
C CYS A 34 -22.15 -12.89 4.02
N SER A 35 -23.44 -12.59 4.15
CA SER A 35 -24.30 -12.09 3.06
C SER A 35 -25.05 -10.82 3.48
N GLU A 36 -25.78 -10.17 2.57
CA GLU A 36 -26.54 -8.95 2.87
C GLU A 36 -27.50 -9.07 4.08
N THR A 37 -27.99 -10.28 4.40
CA THR A 37 -29.02 -10.49 5.43
C THR A 37 -28.63 -11.47 6.54
N CYS A 38 -27.42 -12.04 6.49
CA CYS A 38 -27.03 -13.13 7.39
C CYS A 38 -25.52 -13.21 7.58
N VAL A 39 -25.09 -13.31 8.84
CA VAL A 39 -23.72 -13.57 9.29
C VAL A 39 -23.78 -14.81 10.17
N VAL A 40 -23.02 -15.84 9.84
CA VAL A 40 -22.99 -17.11 10.58
C VAL A 40 -21.55 -17.55 10.79
N ASP A 41 -21.21 -17.91 12.02
CA ASP A 41 -19.95 -18.56 12.38
C ASP A 41 -20.01 -20.04 12.00
N LEU A 42 -19.12 -20.48 11.09
CA LEU A 42 -19.09 -21.87 10.64
C LEU A 42 -18.54 -22.83 11.70
N ALA A 43 -17.80 -22.35 12.70
CA ALA A 43 -17.27 -23.21 13.76
C ALA A 43 -18.37 -23.73 14.70
N THR A 44 -19.48 -22.99 14.81
CA THR A 44 -20.59 -23.28 15.73
C THR A 44 -21.90 -23.64 15.03
N ALA A 45 -22.00 -23.47 13.71
CA ALA A 45 -23.21 -23.74 12.95
C ALA A 45 -23.42 -25.23 12.66
N THR A 46 -24.62 -25.75 13.01
CA THR A 46 -25.04 -27.10 12.64
C THR A 46 -25.85 -27.08 11.34
N PRO A 47 -25.50 -27.91 10.33
CA PRO A 47 -26.22 -27.94 9.07
C PRO A 47 -27.63 -28.53 9.25
N THR A 48 -28.64 -27.83 8.75
CA THR A 48 -30.05 -28.22 8.76
C THR A 48 -30.37 -29.32 7.73
N ALA A 49 -29.54 -29.45 6.68
CA ALA A 49 -29.57 -30.55 5.71
C ALA A 49 -28.18 -30.75 5.06
N ASN A 50 -27.77 -31.99 4.80
CA ASN A 50 -26.49 -32.33 4.15
C ASN A 50 -26.74 -33.34 3.03
N ASN A 51 -26.43 -32.98 1.78
CA ASN A 51 -26.56 -33.87 0.61
C ASN A 51 -25.19 -34.27 0.00
N GLY A 52 -24.11 -34.23 0.80
CA GLY A 52 -22.75 -34.64 0.41
C GLY A 52 -21.99 -33.65 -0.49
N THR A 53 -22.70 -32.83 -1.27
CA THR A 53 -22.11 -31.76 -2.11
C THR A 53 -22.59 -30.37 -1.74
N THR A 54 -23.66 -30.26 -0.96
CA THR A 54 -24.23 -28.99 -0.46
C THR A 54 -24.81 -29.19 0.95
N CYS A 55 -24.44 -28.29 1.84
CA CYS A 55 -24.84 -28.18 3.23
C CYS A 55 -25.75 -26.95 3.39
N SER A 56 -26.90 -27.14 4.04
CA SER A 56 -27.87 -26.07 4.27
C SER A 56 -27.80 -25.57 5.70
N TYR A 57 -27.86 -24.25 5.92
CA TYR A 57 -27.80 -23.62 7.24
C TYR A 57 -29.01 -22.71 7.49
N SER A 58 -29.47 -22.63 8.75
CA SER A 58 -30.56 -21.76 9.17
C SER A 58 -30.03 -20.41 9.70
N CYS A 59 -30.54 -19.30 9.18
CA CYS A 59 -30.14 -17.97 9.61
C CYS A 59 -30.91 -17.50 10.87
N PRO A 60 -30.24 -16.83 11.84
CA PRO A 60 -30.91 -16.26 13.02
C PRO A 60 -31.99 -15.22 12.69
N SER A 61 -31.86 -14.53 11.55
CA SER A 61 -32.79 -13.53 11.03
C SER A 61 -33.96 -14.10 10.20
N GLY A 62 -34.04 -15.43 10.08
CA GLY A 62 -35.06 -16.14 9.27
C GLY A 62 -34.61 -16.38 7.82
N GLY A 63 -34.62 -17.65 7.39
CA GLY A 63 -34.20 -18.10 6.05
C GLY A 63 -33.35 -19.38 6.07
N SER A 64 -33.17 -19.99 4.90
CA SER A 64 -32.30 -21.17 4.69
C SER A 64 -31.28 -20.86 3.59
N MET A 65 -30.03 -21.28 3.79
CA MET A 65 -28.91 -21.03 2.86
C MET A 65 -28.23 -22.35 2.48
N THR A 66 -27.60 -22.44 1.31
CA THR A 66 -26.91 -23.64 0.80
C THR A 66 -25.47 -23.33 0.35
N ASN A 67 -24.49 -24.13 0.76
CA ASN A 67 -23.06 -24.02 0.38
C ASN A 67 -22.44 -25.42 0.17
N PRO A 68 -21.45 -25.66 -0.70
CA PRO A 68 -20.69 -26.91 -0.69
C PRO A 68 -20.10 -27.28 0.67
N CYS A 69 -20.29 -28.54 1.07
CA CYS A 69 -19.84 -29.04 2.37
C CYS A 69 -18.31 -29.11 2.42
N THR A 70 -17.68 -28.40 3.35
CA THR A 70 -16.25 -28.50 3.63
C THR A 70 -15.97 -29.72 4.50
N SER A 71 -15.96 -30.91 3.89
CA SER A 71 -15.33 -32.08 4.50
C SER A 71 -14.49 -32.82 3.46
N THR A 72 -13.30 -32.29 3.19
CA THR A 72 -12.22 -33.10 2.61
C THR A 72 -10.94 -32.82 3.35
N THR A 73 -10.57 -33.79 4.17
CA THR A 73 -9.28 -33.98 4.82
C THR A 73 -8.16 -33.89 3.77
N SER A 74 -7.37 -32.82 3.82
CA SER A 74 -6.17 -32.65 3.01
C SER A 74 -5.16 -33.73 3.41
N THR A 75 -5.02 -34.76 2.57
CA THR A 75 -3.97 -35.77 2.74
C THR A 75 -2.73 -35.26 2.00
N THR A 76 -1.80 -34.67 2.74
CA THR A 76 -0.51 -34.22 2.22
C THR A 76 0.29 -35.43 1.72
N THR A 77 0.36 -35.59 0.39
CA THR A 77 1.27 -36.56 -0.25
C THR A 77 2.45 -35.79 -0.83
N THR A 78 3.57 -35.80 -0.12
CA THR A 78 4.85 -35.24 -0.56
C THR A 78 5.36 -36.01 -1.76
N THR A 79 5.26 -35.43 -2.96
CA THR A 79 5.88 -35.97 -4.17
C THR A 79 7.09 -35.10 -4.50
N THR A 80 8.28 -35.67 -4.30
CA THR A 80 9.58 -35.10 -4.64
C THR A 80 9.75 -35.10 -6.15
N THR A 81 9.75 -33.93 -6.78
CA THR A 81 10.16 -33.77 -8.19
C THR A 81 11.48 -33.03 -8.25
N THR A 82 12.46 -33.73 -8.80
CA THR A 82 13.82 -33.32 -9.13
C THR A 82 13.85 -32.16 -10.12
N THR A 83 14.53 -31.08 -9.75
CA THR A 83 14.81 -29.92 -10.59
C THR A 83 15.94 -30.25 -11.56
N THR A 84 15.64 -30.30 -12.86
CA THR A 84 16.64 -30.28 -13.94
C THR A 84 16.73 -28.85 -14.50
N SER A 85 17.91 -28.24 -14.39
CA SER A 85 18.25 -26.96 -15.03
C SER A 85 18.19 -27.07 -16.57
N PRO A 86 17.58 -26.11 -17.29
CA PRO A 86 17.83 -25.94 -18.70
C PRO A 86 19.10 -25.13 -18.94
N SER A 87 19.94 -25.67 -19.82
CA SER A 87 21.15 -25.10 -20.38
C SER A 87 20.86 -23.88 -21.24
N THR A 88 21.64 -22.82 -21.01
CA THR A 88 21.77 -21.63 -21.83
C THR A 88 22.23 -22.02 -23.24
N THR A 89 21.38 -21.77 -24.25
CA THR A 89 21.74 -21.94 -25.66
C THR A 89 21.85 -20.54 -26.26
N THR A 90 23.09 -20.11 -26.50
CA THR A 90 23.45 -18.87 -27.18
C THR A 90 22.97 -18.97 -28.63
N THR A 91 21.94 -18.21 -28.98
CA THR A 91 21.45 -18.14 -30.37
C THR A 91 22.12 -16.94 -31.02
N THR A 92 22.95 -17.23 -32.01
CA THR A 92 23.67 -16.27 -32.85
C THR A 92 22.68 -15.68 -33.85
N GLU A 93 22.58 -14.34 -33.92
CA GLU A 93 21.84 -13.66 -34.97
C GLU A 93 22.54 -13.84 -36.34
N PRO A 94 21.79 -14.02 -37.44
CA PRO A 94 22.35 -14.13 -38.78
C PRO A 94 22.65 -12.74 -39.37
N SER A 95 23.89 -12.56 -39.79
CA SER A 95 24.34 -11.44 -40.60
C SER A 95 23.87 -11.60 -42.04
N THR A 96 23.07 -10.65 -42.52
CA THR A 96 22.84 -10.43 -43.96
C THR A 96 23.63 -9.22 -44.41
N THR A 97 24.62 -9.49 -45.26
CA THR A 97 25.40 -8.51 -46.01
C THR A 97 24.67 -8.08 -47.28
N THR A 98 24.36 -6.79 -47.39
CA THR A 98 24.31 -6.07 -48.67
C THR A 98 24.82 -4.66 -48.39
N GLY A 99 25.86 -4.26 -49.12
CA GLY A 99 26.61 -3.04 -48.84
C GLY A 99 25.82 -1.77 -49.11
N ASP A 100 25.98 -0.81 -48.20
CA ASP A 100 26.00 0.62 -48.43
C ASP A 100 26.75 1.27 -47.25
N ALA A 101 27.28 2.46 -47.47
CA ALA A 101 28.33 3.14 -46.69
C ALA A 101 28.27 2.99 -45.16
N VAL A 102 29.46 2.94 -44.54
CA VAL A 102 29.65 3.10 -43.09
C VAL A 102 29.11 4.48 -42.68
N ILE A 103 27.87 4.52 -42.19
CA ILE A 103 27.31 5.62 -41.39
C ILE A 103 27.39 5.14 -39.94
N ASP A 104 28.59 4.84 -39.45
CA ASP A 104 28.74 4.39 -38.07
C ASP A 104 29.90 5.12 -37.41
N GLY A 105 29.54 6.00 -36.47
CA GLY A 105 30.43 6.94 -35.81
C GLY A 105 29.63 7.92 -34.95
N PRO A 106 30.20 8.46 -33.86
CA PRO A 106 29.48 9.34 -32.94
C PRO A 106 29.01 10.67 -33.56
N CYS A 107 29.52 11.01 -34.76
CA CYS A 107 29.16 12.17 -35.60
C CYS A 107 28.50 11.78 -36.93
N ALA A 108 27.96 10.57 -37.05
CA ALA A 108 27.33 10.13 -38.29
C ALA A 108 25.98 10.85 -38.54
N SER A 109 25.59 10.92 -39.81
CA SER A 109 24.34 11.55 -40.24
C SER A 109 23.13 10.75 -39.77
N ILE A 110 22.08 11.45 -39.35
CA ILE A 110 20.87 10.86 -38.78
C ILE A 110 19.63 11.31 -39.56
N VAL A 111 18.67 10.40 -39.73
CA VAL A 111 17.35 10.71 -40.26
C VAL A 111 16.37 10.62 -39.09
N LYS A 112 15.60 11.68 -38.84
CA LYS A 112 14.56 11.68 -37.80
C LYS A 112 13.22 11.18 -38.36
N ASP A 113 12.25 10.96 -37.47
CA ASP A 113 10.89 10.52 -37.78
C ASP A 113 10.11 11.47 -38.73
N ASP A 114 10.63 12.68 -38.96
CA ASP A 114 10.15 13.68 -39.91
C ASP A 114 10.69 13.48 -41.35
N GLY A 115 11.58 12.50 -41.56
CA GLY A 115 12.19 12.19 -42.86
C GLY A 115 13.30 13.15 -43.28
N ILE A 116 13.75 14.05 -42.39
CA ILE A 116 14.79 15.03 -42.68
C ILE A 116 16.17 14.44 -42.31
N LEU A 117 17.11 14.54 -43.26
CA LEU A 117 18.50 14.12 -43.07
C LEU A 117 19.30 15.25 -42.42
N TYR A 118 19.92 14.95 -41.27
CA TYR A 118 20.81 15.84 -40.54
C TYR A 118 22.25 15.34 -40.63
N ASP A 119 23.20 16.25 -40.80
CA ASP A 119 24.62 15.93 -40.97
C ASP A 119 25.19 15.15 -39.78
N ASN A 120 24.78 15.50 -38.55
CA ASN A 120 25.07 14.74 -37.34
C ASN A 120 24.09 15.12 -36.20
N LYS A 121 24.14 14.36 -35.09
CA LYS A 121 23.27 14.53 -33.91
C LYS A 121 23.37 15.88 -33.18
N CYS A 122 24.43 16.65 -33.39
CA CYS A 122 24.62 17.96 -32.74
C CYS A 122 23.88 19.09 -33.47
N VAL A 123 23.65 18.93 -34.78
CA VAL A 123 23.15 20.00 -35.67
C VAL A 123 21.62 19.99 -35.83
N ILE A 124 20.92 19.20 -35.01
CA ILE A 124 19.46 19.05 -35.10
C ILE A 124 18.74 20.36 -34.74
N ILE A 125 19.20 21.03 -33.68
CA ILE A 125 18.59 22.25 -33.14
C ILE A 125 19.59 23.41 -33.22
N ASP A 126 20.84 23.17 -32.85
CA ASP A 126 21.94 24.11 -33.01
C ASP A 126 22.61 23.93 -34.37
N THR A 127 22.16 24.66 -35.38
CA THR A 127 22.69 24.57 -36.75
C THR A 127 24.17 24.96 -36.89
N LYS A 128 24.80 25.48 -35.82
CA LYS A 128 26.21 25.91 -35.78
C LYS A 128 27.07 25.03 -34.87
N ALA A 129 26.52 23.96 -34.28
CA ALA A 129 27.26 23.04 -33.44
C ALA A 129 28.32 22.26 -34.24
N ASN A 130 29.47 22.03 -33.61
CA ASN A 130 30.54 21.22 -34.18
C ASN A 130 30.59 19.84 -33.52
N CYS A 131 30.73 18.78 -34.33
CA CYS A 131 30.87 17.41 -33.83
C CYS A 131 32.34 16.94 -33.93
N HIS A 132 32.86 16.39 -32.84
CA HIS A 132 34.21 15.87 -32.74
C HIS A 132 34.17 14.39 -32.36
N GLU A 133 34.72 13.52 -33.22
CA GLU A 133 34.62 12.06 -33.05
C GLU A 133 35.39 11.52 -31.83
N ASN A 134 36.43 12.22 -31.38
CA ASN A 134 37.36 11.75 -30.34
C ASN A 134 37.36 12.59 -29.04
N SER A 135 36.38 13.48 -28.85
CA SER A 135 36.26 14.28 -27.61
C SER A 135 35.04 13.89 -26.77
N LEU A 136 35.19 13.94 -25.45
CA LEU A 136 34.07 14.04 -24.52
C LEU A 136 34.01 15.49 -24.01
N PRO A 137 32.90 16.24 -24.24
CA PRO A 137 31.69 15.86 -25.00
C PRO A 137 31.93 15.81 -26.52
N THR A 138 31.12 14.99 -27.23
CA THR A 138 31.19 14.81 -28.69
C THR A 138 30.69 16.04 -29.46
N CYS A 139 29.72 16.76 -28.90
CA CYS A 139 29.15 17.98 -29.48
C CYS A 139 29.69 19.21 -28.76
N VAL A 140 30.22 20.17 -29.51
CA VAL A 140 30.57 21.51 -29.03
C VAL A 140 29.49 22.47 -29.51
N CYS A 141 28.71 22.99 -28.55
CA CYS A 141 27.56 23.84 -28.82
C CYS A 141 27.96 25.29 -29.05
N SER A 142 27.16 25.98 -29.86
CA SER A 142 27.22 27.42 -30.08
C SER A 142 26.75 28.19 -28.85
N GLU A 143 27.10 29.49 -28.80
CA GLU A 143 26.65 30.39 -27.75
C GLU A 143 25.11 30.40 -27.66
N GLY A 144 24.58 30.07 -26.48
CA GLY A 144 23.14 29.97 -26.24
C GLY A 144 22.54 28.56 -26.32
N TYR A 145 23.35 27.51 -26.57
CA TYR A 145 22.92 26.11 -26.58
C TYR A 145 23.69 25.25 -25.56
N SER A 146 23.04 24.19 -25.07
CA SER A 146 23.56 23.26 -24.06
C SER A 146 22.98 21.84 -24.24
N GLY A 147 23.56 20.88 -23.54
CA GLY A 147 23.19 19.45 -23.59
C GLY A 147 24.18 18.60 -24.40
N SER A 148 24.08 17.28 -24.30
CA SER A 148 25.00 16.36 -25.01
C SER A 148 24.85 16.38 -26.54
N THR A 149 23.70 16.88 -27.01
CA THR A 149 23.33 17.02 -28.43
C THR A 149 23.11 18.48 -28.86
N CYS A 150 23.47 19.45 -28.01
CA CYS A 150 23.20 20.89 -28.25
C CYS A 150 21.72 21.22 -28.52
N GLY A 151 20.82 20.37 -28.02
CA GLY A 151 19.38 20.48 -28.27
C GLY A 151 18.65 21.52 -27.44
N ILE A 152 19.29 22.11 -26.43
CA ILE A 152 18.59 22.87 -25.38
C ILE A 152 19.08 24.31 -25.40
N LYS A 153 18.16 25.26 -25.54
CA LYS A 153 18.50 26.69 -25.47
C LYS A 153 18.83 27.09 -24.02
N SER A 154 19.88 27.86 -23.83
CA SER A 154 20.30 28.34 -22.50
C SER A 154 19.21 29.14 -21.78
N GLU A 155 18.34 29.84 -22.51
CA GLU A 155 17.18 30.53 -21.94
C GLU A 155 16.18 29.56 -21.30
N GLN A 156 15.86 28.45 -21.98
CA GLN A 156 14.96 27.41 -21.47
C GLN A 156 15.57 26.71 -20.26
N LEU A 157 16.89 26.53 -20.26
CA LEU A 157 17.63 25.94 -19.15
C LEU A 157 17.56 26.82 -17.89
N ILE A 158 17.70 28.14 -18.06
CA ILE A 158 17.58 29.12 -16.97
C ILE A 158 16.15 29.16 -16.43
N GLU A 159 15.16 29.12 -17.31
CA GLU A 159 13.74 29.11 -16.91
C GLU A 159 13.38 27.81 -16.17
N LEU A 160 13.82 26.66 -16.66
CA LEU A 160 13.68 25.37 -15.98
C LEU A 160 14.34 25.41 -14.60
N GLY A 161 15.56 25.93 -14.50
CA GLY A 161 16.30 26.12 -13.25
C GLY A 161 15.52 26.93 -12.20
N LYS A 162 14.83 28.01 -12.63
CA LYS A 162 13.99 28.83 -11.75
C LYS A 162 12.79 28.05 -11.21
N LEU A 163 12.19 27.19 -12.04
CA LEU A 163 11.03 26.37 -11.65
C LEU A 163 11.40 25.28 -10.64
N ILE A 164 12.49 24.55 -10.88
CA ILE A 164 12.88 23.35 -10.12
C ILE A 164 13.65 23.60 -8.81
N GLY A 165 14.20 24.80 -8.59
CA GLY A 165 15.17 24.96 -7.50
C GLY A 165 15.47 26.38 -7.01
N GLY A 166 15.03 27.42 -7.72
CA GLY A 166 15.01 28.82 -7.25
C GLY A 166 16.19 29.21 -6.34
N GLY A 167 17.42 29.09 -6.81
CA GLY A 167 18.64 29.37 -6.02
C GLY A 167 19.87 29.61 -6.90
N GLU A 168 21.02 29.90 -6.28
CA GLU A 168 22.28 30.27 -6.97
C GLU A 168 22.81 29.18 -7.94
N ASN A 169 22.41 27.91 -7.75
CA ASN A 169 22.84 26.75 -8.57
C ASN A 169 21.75 26.22 -9.52
N ALA A 170 20.73 27.03 -9.83
CA ALA A 170 19.56 26.63 -10.63
C ALA A 170 19.92 26.03 -12.01
N THR A 171 20.91 26.62 -12.70
CA THR A 171 21.33 26.16 -14.03
C THR A 171 22.03 24.81 -13.97
N GLU A 172 22.85 24.56 -12.95
CA GLU A 172 23.55 23.29 -12.75
C GLU A 172 22.56 22.16 -12.41
N GLN A 173 21.55 22.45 -11.58
CA GLN A 173 20.47 21.49 -11.26
C GLN A 173 19.63 21.15 -12.50
N ALA A 174 19.32 22.14 -13.33
CA ALA A 174 18.61 21.91 -14.60
C ALA A 174 19.43 21.01 -15.54
N GLN A 175 20.74 21.27 -15.66
CA GLN A 175 21.64 20.44 -16.47
C GLN A 175 21.73 19.01 -15.94
N GLN A 176 21.72 18.83 -14.62
CA GLN A 176 21.74 17.51 -14.00
C GLN A 176 20.50 16.70 -14.34
N ILE A 177 19.30 17.30 -14.25
CA ILE A 177 18.04 16.63 -14.65
C ILE A 177 18.06 16.25 -16.13
N ILE A 178 18.54 17.15 -17.00
CA ILE A 178 18.64 16.87 -18.43
C ILE A 178 19.57 15.68 -18.68
N LYS A 179 20.71 15.61 -17.99
CA LYS A 179 21.62 14.46 -18.08
C LYS A 179 20.97 13.18 -17.59
N GLU A 180 20.17 13.24 -16.52
CA GLU A 180 19.40 12.09 -16.02
C GLU A 180 18.34 11.64 -17.04
N ILE A 181 17.63 12.58 -17.68
CA ILE A 181 16.71 12.32 -18.81
C ILE A 181 17.43 11.68 -20.00
N GLU A 182 18.59 12.21 -20.38
CA GLU A 182 19.38 11.63 -21.47
C GLU A 182 19.90 10.23 -21.13
N ALA A 183 20.34 10.01 -19.89
CA ALA A 183 20.77 8.70 -19.39
C ALA A 183 19.59 7.71 -19.25
N SER A 184 18.36 8.20 -19.09
CA SER A 184 17.15 7.37 -18.98
C SER A 184 16.65 6.77 -20.28
N LYS A 185 17.18 7.19 -21.43
CA LYS A 185 16.84 6.59 -22.73
C LYS A 185 17.36 5.15 -22.91
N GLY A 186 17.96 4.55 -21.88
CA GLY A 186 18.33 3.13 -21.80
C GLY A 186 17.63 2.41 -20.65
N SER A 187 17.66 1.06 -20.68
CA SER A 187 16.92 0.09 -19.84
C SER A 187 17.07 0.17 -18.30
N GLY A 188 17.56 1.28 -17.74
CA GLY A 188 17.70 1.45 -16.28
C GLY A 188 17.67 2.88 -15.74
N GLY A 189 17.68 3.92 -16.59
CA GLY A 189 17.61 5.31 -16.09
C GLY A 189 16.20 5.87 -15.97
N SER A 190 15.19 5.17 -16.50
CA SER A 190 13.77 5.48 -16.35
C SER A 190 13.32 5.51 -14.89
N ALA A 191 13.82 4.59 -14.07
CA ALA A 191 13.45 4.45 -12.66
C ALA A 191 13.75 5.70 -11.81
N THR A 192 14.93 6.33 -12.00
CA THR A 192 15.32 7.53 -11.24
C THR A 192 14.42 8.72 -11.57
N ILE A 193 14.04 8.88 -12.83
CA ILE A 193 13.15 9.96 -13.27
C ILE A 193 11.74 9.75 -12.74
N ILE A 194 11.24 8.51 -12.84
CA ILE A 194 9.92 8.16 -12.33
C ILE A 194 9.87 8.43 -10.82
N ALA A 195 10.91 8.05 -10.07
CA ALA A 195 10.99 8.30 -8.62
C ALA A 195 11.04 9.80 -8.27
N ASN A 196 11.69 10.62 -9.10
CA ASN A 196 11.85 12.06 -8.85
C ASN A 196 10.74 12.92 -9.45
N LEU A 197 9.85 12.34 -10.26
CA LEU A 197 8.78 13.05 -10.96
C LEU A 197 7.89 13.90 -10.04
N PRO A 198 7.48 13.45 -8.83
CA PRO A 198 6.68 14.28 -7.93
C PRO A 198 7.37 15.58 -7.51
N SER A 199 8.70 15.53 -7.31
CA SER A 199 9.54 16.69 -6.98
C SER A 199 9.83 17.59 -8.18
N LEU A 200 9.86 17.03 -9.40
CA LEU A 200 9.98 17.81 -10.64
C LEU A 200 8.71 18.60 -10.93
N LEU A 201 7.55 18.02 -10.64
CA LEU A 201 6.25 18.65 -10.87
C LEU A 201 5.79 19.51 -9.69
N SER A 202 6.59 19.68 -8.62
CA SER A 202 6.13 20.35 -7.39
C SER A 202 5.91 21.86 -7.51
N PHE A 203 6.30 22.45 -8.64
CA PHE A 203 5.93 23.82 -8.99
C PHE A 203 4.49 23.96 -9.50
N LEU A 204 3.82 22.86 -9.87
CA LEU A 204 2.44 22.85 -10.31
C LEU A 204 1.49 22.73 -9.12
N THR A 205 0.35 23.43 -9.21
CA THR A 205 -0.78 23.25 -8.29
C THR A 205 -1.43 21.88 -8.45
N ASP A 206 -2.14 21.42 -7.42
CA ASP A 206 -2.84 20.13 -7.47
C ASP A 206 -3.90 20.12 -8.57
N GLU A 207 -4.60 21.23 -8.82
CA GLU A 207 -5.58 21.35 -9.91
C GLU A 207 -4.94 21.21 -11.30
N GLN A 208 -3.75 21.80 -11.50
CA GLN A 208 -3.02 21.66 -12.77
C GLN A 208 -2.57 20.22 -12.99
N ARG A 209 -2.06 19.56 -11.94
CA ARG A 209 -1.66 18.15 -12.00
C ARG A 209 -2.84 17.25 -12.35
N ILE A 210 -3.99 17.50 -11.74
CA ILE A 210 -5.24 16.77 -12.01
C ILE A 210 -5.67 16.96 -13.46
N GLY A 211 -5.59 18.19 -13.98
CA GLY A 211 -5.97 18.51 -15.37
C GLY A 211 -5.03 17.98 -16.44
N MET A 212 -3.78 17.66 -16.09
CA MET A 212 -2.78 17.06 -16.99
C MET A 212 -2.79 15.53 -16.97
N SER A 213 -3.47 14.91 -16.01
CA SER A 213 -3.54 13.45 -15.86
C SER A 213 -4.80 12.89 -16.52
N TYR A 214 -4.85 11.57 -16.71
CA TYR A 214 -5.95 10.89 -17.39
C TYR A 214 -7.31 11.13 -16.70
N THR A 215 -8.37 11.13 -17.50
CA THR A 215 -9.76 11.15 -17.06
C THR A 215 -10.36 9.74 -17.06
N ALA A 216 -11.43 9.54 -16.28
CA ALA A 216 -12.01 8.20 -16.08
C ALA A 216 -12.48 7.57 -17.41
N GLY A 217 -13.10 8.37 -18.28
CA GLY A 217 -13.61 7.91 -19.58
C GLY A 217 -12.53 7.63 -20.63
N GLU A 218 -11.29 8.09 -20.43
CA GLU A 218 -10.16 7.77 -21.31
C GLU A 218 -9.59 6.39 -21.00
N VAL A 219 -9.53 6.02 -19.71
CA VAL A 219 -8.90 4.78 -19.26
C VAL A 219 -9.89 3.64 -19.02
N ILE A 220 -11.14 3.94 -18.63
CA ILE A 220 -12.21 2.95 -18.41
C ILE A 220 -13.23 3.06 -19.54
N MET A 221 -13.19 2.09 -20.45
CA MET A 221 -14.08 2.05 -21.61
C MET A 221 -15.49 1.58 -21.23
N VAL A 222 -15.55 0.46 -20.50
CA VAL A 222 -16.80 -0.15 -20.07
C VAL A 222 -16.59 -0.76 -18.69
N ALA A 223 -17.50 -0.49 -17.78
CA ALA A 223 -17.55 -1.15 -16.48
C ALA A 223 -18.93 -1.77 -16.24
N THR A 224 -18.96 -2.95 -15.65
CA THR A 224 -20.19 -3.64 -15.27
C THR A 224 -20.05 -4.26 -13.88
N TYR A 225 -21.13 -4.28 -13.12
CA TYR A 225 -21.23 -4.95 -11.82
C TYR A 225 -22.47 -5.83 -11.80
N GLU A 226 -22.31 -7.11 -11.47
CA GLU A 226 -23.38 -8.12 -11.56
C GLU A 226 -24.09 -8.15 -12.94
N GLY A 227 -23.33 -7.88 -14.00
CA GLY A 227 -23.83 -7.83 -15.38
C GLY A 227 -24.61 -6.55 -15.74
N LYS A 228 -24.77 -5.60 -14.82
CA LYS A 228 -25.36 -4.28 -15.09
C LYS A 228 -24.28 -3.26 -15.42
N LYS A 229 -24.52 -2.43 -16.42
CA LYS A 229 -23.59 -1.36 -16.82
C LYS A 229 -23.49 -0.30 -15.72
N LEU A 230 -22.27 0.07 -15.37
CA LEU A 230 -21.95 1.18 -14.48
C LEU A 230 -21.74 2.47 -15.28
N ASP A 231 -21.97 3.60 -14.64
CA ASP A 231 -21.56 4.91 -15.15
C ASP A 231 -20.18 5.26 -14.58
N VAL A 232 -19.19 5.29 -15.46
CA VAL A 232 -17.78 5.53 -15.12
C VAL A 232 -17.58 6.86 -14.38
N ASN A 233 -18.36 7.89 -14.68
CA ASN A 233 -18.17 9.21 -14.09
C ASN A 233 -18.78 9.34 -12.69
N THR A 234 -19.74 8.49 -12.33
CA THR A 234 -20.44 8.56 -11.04
C THR A 234 -20.09 7.40 -10.11
N ASP A 235 -19.83 6.21 -10.65
CA ASP A 235 -19.57 4.99 -9.87
C ASP A 235 -18.09 4.81 -9.50
N PHE A 236 -17.18 5.52 -10.18
CA PHE A 236 -15.77 5.58 -9.85
C PHE A 236 -15.42 6.94 -9.26
N THR A 237 -14.80 6.93 -8.08
CA THR A 237 -14.31 8.17 -7.46
C THR A 237 -12.86 8.38 -7.86
N ARG A 238 -12.53 9.59 -8.31
CA ARG A 238 -11.16 9.99 -8.61
C ARG A 238 -10.39 10.24 -7.32
N VAL A 239 -9.30 9.51 -7.12
CA VAL A 239 -8.32 9.71 -6.05
C VAL A 239 -7.02 10.16 -6.68
N THR A 240 -6.40 11.21 -6.16
CA THR A 240 -5.15 11.74 -6.73
C THR A 240 -4.01 11.38 -5.81
N ASP A 241 -3.00 10.69 -6.34
CA ASP A 241 -1.75 10.44 -5.63
C ASP A 241 -0.62 11.23 -6.31
N PRO A 242 0.28 11.88 -5.55
CA PRO A 242 1.36 12.67 -6.14
C PRO A 242 2.31 11.87 -7.05
N SER A 243 2.38 10.55 -6.88
CA SER A 243 3.26 9.65 -7.63
C SER A 243 2.52 8.84 -8.70
N LEU A 244 1.26 8.43 -8.47
CA LEU A 244 0.45 7.67 -9.44
C LEU A 244 -0.40 8.56 -10.37
N GLY A 245 -0.63 9.83 -10.01
CA GLY A 245 -1.54 10.72 -10.74
C GLY A 245 -3.01 10.45 -10.42
N ASN A 246 -3.89 10.59 -11.41
CA ASN A 246 -5.33 10.30 -11.25
C ASN A 246 -5.57 8.79 -11.23
N CYS A 247 -6.05 8.28 -10.10
CA CYS A 247 -6.56 6.93 -9.92
C CYS A 247 -8.10 6.93 -9.84
N PHE A 248 -8.73 5.84 -10.28
CA PHE A 248 -10.18 5.70 -10.30
C PHE A 248 -10.61 4.52 -9.44
N THR A 249 -11.24 4.81 -8.31
CA THR A 249 -11.57 3.82 -7.27
C THR A 249 -13.04 3.50 -7.28
N PHE A 250 -13.37 2.25 -7.59
CA PHE A 250 -14.71 1.69 -7.42
C PHE A 250 -15.03 1.50 -5.92
N ASN A 251 -16.26 1.82 -5.51
CA ASN A 251 -16.74 1.62 -4.13
C ASN A 251 -15.96 2.41 -3.04
N HIS A 252 -15.28 3.50 -3.42
CA HIS A 252 -14.51 4.40 -2.55
C HIS A 252 -15.30 4.93 -1.33
N HIS A 253 -14.69 5.21 -0.16
CA HIS A 253 -15.42 5.60 1.08
C HIS A 253 -16.39 6.77 0.88
N ASN A 254 -16.00 7.76 0.09
CA ASN A 254 -16.82 8.94 -0.25
C ASN A 254 -17.79 8.73 -1.45
N ALA A 255 -17.92 7.51 -1.99
CA ALA A 255 -18.81 7.23 -3.10
C ALA A 255 -20.29 7.38 -2.70
N SER A 256 -21.09 7.96 -3.61
CA SER A 256 -22.54 8.16 -3.40
C SER A 256 -23.31 6.85 -3.26
N HIS A 257 -22.87 5.80 -3.95
CA HIS A 257 -23.47 4.47 -3.89
C HIS A 257 -22.42 3.43 -3.52
N LYS A 258 -22.85 2.47 -2.68
CA LYS A 258 -22.00 1.38 -2.19
C LYS A 258 -22.50 0.05 -2.73
N TYR A 259 -21.66 -0.58 -3.54
CA TYR A 259 -21.96 -1.85 -4.17
C TYR A 259 -21.65 -3.00 -3.20
N LYS A 260 -22.62 -3.89 -3.03
CA LYS A 260 -22.53 -5.09 -2.21
C LYS A 260 -22.68 -6.33 -3.10
N ILE A 261 -21.95 -7.38 -2.77
CA ILE A 261 -21.95 -8.62 -3.55
C ILE A 261 -23.16 -9.46 -3.17
N ARG A 262 -23.93 -9.89 -4.16
CA ARG A 262 -25.10 -10.78 -3.96
C ARG A 262 -24.89 -12.14 -4.59
N ARG A 263 -24.01 -12.21 -5.58
CA ARG A 263 -23.69 -13.45 -6.29
C ARG A 263 -22.18 -13.68 -6.30
N ILE A 264 -21.79 -14.91 -5.97
CA ILE A 264 -20.42 -15.40 -6.08
C ILE A 264 -20.04 -15.64 -7.56
N GLY A 265 -18.74 -15.56 -7.86
CA GLY A 265 -18.17 -15.90 -9.16
C GLY A 265 -18.14 -14.72 -10.14
N ALA A 266 -17.51 -14.94 -11.29
CA ALA A 266 -17.25 -13.88 -12.29
C ALA A 266 -18.49 -13.13 -12.77
N GLY A 267 -19.69 -13.74 -12.71
CA GLY A 267 -20.95 -13.10 -13.08
C GLY A 267 -21.52 -12.13 -12.04
N GLY A 268 -21.10 -12.23 -10.78
CA GLY A 268 -21.48 -11.33 -9.68
C GLY A 268 -20.40 -10.31 -9.32
N GLY A 269 -19.28 -10.33 -10.05
CA GLY A 269 -18.13 -9.45 -9.82
C GLY A 269 -18.21 -8.11 -10.54
N LEU A 270 -17.15 -7.32 -10.35
CA LEU A 270 -16.84 -6.14 -11.13
C LEU A 270 -16.06 -6.58 -12.39
N ARG A 271 -16.51 -6.16 -13.57
CA ARG A 271 -15.80 -6.36 -14.84
C ARG A 271 -15.52 -5.00 -15.45
N VAL A 272 -14.26 -4.74 -15.77
CA VAL A 272 -13.77 -3.47 -16.31
C VAL A 272 -12.96 -3.74 -17.56
N GLU A 273 -13.31 -3.08 -18.66
CA GLU A 273 -12.52 -3.00 -19.88
C GLU A 273 -11.73 -1.69 -19.86
N LEU A 274 -10.41 -1.81 -19.95
CA LEU A 274 -9.43 -0.73 -19.82
C LEU A 274 -8.79 -0.41 -21.17
N ASP A 275 -8.41 0.85 -21.40
CA ASP A 275 -7.60 1.28 -22.55
C ASP A 275 -6.27 1.89 -22.05
N SER A 276 -5.16 1.24 -22.40
CA SER A 276 -3.82 1.59 -21.93
C SER A 276 -3.09 2.62 -22.80
N LEU A 277 -3.77 3.27 -23.78
CA LEU A 277 -3.27 4.42 -24.57
C LEU A 277 -1.73 4.50 -24.79
N PRO A 278 -1.07 3.50 -25.42
CA PRO A 278 0.40 3.44 -25.44
C PRO A 278 1.10 4.64 -26.12
N SER A 279 0.38 5.35 -27.01
CA SER A 279 0.88 6.56 -27.68
C SER A 279 1.02 7.76 -26.77
N GLU A 280 0.33 7.79 -25.62
CA GLU A 280 0.34 8.88 -24.64
C GLU A 280 1.36 8.63 -23.51
N TYR A 281 2.04 7.48 -23.52
CA TYR A 281 3.02 7.14 -22.50
C TYR A 281 4.28 8.00 -22.67
N ALA A 282 4.91 8.34 -21.55
CA ALA A 282 6.15 9.09 -21.60
C ALA A 282 7.24 8.23 -22.28
N PRO A 283 8.12 8.81 -23.13
CA PRO A 283 9.09 8.03 -23.92
C PRO A 283 10.08 7.19 -23.11
N TRP A 284 10.21 7.46 -21.80
CA TRP A 284 11.07 6.75 -20.86
C TRP A 284 10.34 5.70 -20.02
N THR A 285 9.05 5.43 -20.27
CA THR A 285 8.35 4.35 -19.56
C THR A 285 8.55 3.02 -20.28
N ASP A 286 9.13 2.04 -19.60
CA ASP A 286 9.48 0.74 -20.18
C ASP A 286 8.32 -0.28 -20.14
N ILE A 287 7.21 0.06 -19.47
CA ILE A 287 6.09 -0.86 -19.22
C ILE A 287 4.79 -0.20 -19.68
N VAL A 288 4.07 -0.90 -20.55
CA VAL A 288 2.72 -0.53 -20.99
C VAL A 288 1.71 -1.40 -20.26
N GLY A 289 0.69 -0.77 -19.68
CA GLY A 289 -0.34 -1.43 -18.89
C GLY A 289 -0.86 -0.56 -17.77
N MET A 290 -1.85 -1.06 -17.05
CA MET A 290 -2.49 -0.37 -15.94
C MET A 290 -2.31 -1.15 -14.65
N SER A 291 -2.01 -0.45 -13.56
CA SER A 291 -1.91 -1.06 -12.23
C SER A 291 -3.29 -1.10 -11.58
N VAL A 292 -3.73 -2.29 -11.19
CA VAL A 292 -4.96 -2.54 -10.46
C VAL A 292 -4.61 -2.81 -9.01
N TYR A 293 -5.24 -2.07 -8.11
CA TYR A 293 -5.07 -2.20 -6.67
C TYR A 293 -6.35 -2.72 -6.03
N VAL A 294 -6.21 -3.64 -5.07
CA VAL A 294 -7.31 -4.14 -4.26
C VAL A 294 -7.00 -3.79 -2.81
N HIS A 295 -7.90 -3.03 -2.19
CA HIS A 295 -7.71 -2.56 -0.82
C HIS A 295 -9.05 -2.40 -0.10
N PRO A 296 -9.05 -2.41 1.26
CA PRO A 296 -10.22 -2.12 2.06
C PRO A 296 -10.76 -0.71 1.84
N ILE A 297 -12.08 -0.57 2.03
CA ILE A 297 -12.76 0.72 1.92
C ILE A 297 -12.23 1.69 2.99
N GLY A 298 -11.72 2.81 2.51
CA GLY A 298 -11.17 3.90 3.33
C GLY A 298 -9.68 3.75 3.64
N LEU A 299 -9.00 2.69 3.19
CA LEU A 299 -7.54 2.64 3.22
C LEU A 299 -6.99 3.34 1.97
N GLU A 300 -6.12 4.32 2.11
CA GLU A 300 -5.42 4.92 0.98
C GLU A 300 -4.33 4.00 0.40
N LEU A 301 -4.02 4.21 -0.87
CA LEU A 301 -3.07 3.44 -1.64
C LEU A 301 -1.74 4.18 -1.75
N ASN A 302 -0.65 3.41 -1.82
CA ASN A 302 0.66 3.93 -2.14
C ASN A 302 1.22 3.23 -3.38
N VAL A 303 2.28 3.80 -3.96
CA VAL A 303 3.02 3.19 -5.07
C VAL A 303 3.59 1.80 -4.74
N GLU A 304 3.89 1.57 -3.46
CA GLU A 304 4.46 0.33 -2.90
C GLU A 304 3.40 -0.70 -2.50
N SER A 305 2.13 -0.31 -2.47
CA SER A 305 1.03 -1.22 -2.15
C SER A 305 0.97 -2.37 -3.16
N SER A 306 0.51 -3.53 -2.69
CA SER A 306 0.33 -4.71 -3.54
C SER A 306 -0.56 -4.37 -4.73
N LYS A 307 -0.04 -4.62 -5.93
CA LYS A 307 -0.66 -4.23 -7.20
C LYS A 307 -0.53 -5.32 -8.24
N TYR A 308 -1.54 -5.40 -9.09
CA TYR A 308 -1.55 -6.27 -10.24
C TYR A 308 -1.43 -5.46 -11.54
N ALA A 309 -0.46 -5.79 -12.37
CA ALA A 309 -0.29 -5.13 -13.67
C ALA A 309 -1.17 -5.82 -14.73
N SER A 310 -2.25 -5.13 -15.14
CA SER A 310 -3.06 -5.52 -16.29
C SER A 310 -2.31 -5.16 -17.57
N VAL A 311 -2.22 -6.13 -18.48
CA VAL A 311 -1.44 -6.03 -19.72
C VAL A 311 -2.39 -5.92 -20.91
N PRO A 312 -2.11 -5.08 -21.91
CA PRO A 312 -2.95 -5.03 -23.11
C PRO A 312 -3.03 -6.39 -23.81
N GLY A 313 -4.22 -6.73 -24.29
CA GLY A 313 -4.53 -8.02 -24.92
C GLY A 313 -4.84 -9.14 -23.93
N SER A 314 -4.81 -8.90 -22.62
CA SER A 314 -5.19 -9.88 -21.60
C SER A 314 -6.64 -9.73 -21.13
N ALA A 315 -7.21 -10.87 -20.76
CA ALA A 315 -8.43 -11.00 -19.97
C ALA A 315 -8.05 -11.63 -18.63
N ASP A 316 -7.94 -10.79 -17.61
CA ASP A 316 -7.45 -11.15 -16.29
C ASP A 316 -8.62 -11.35 -15.33
N GLN A 317 -8.64 -12.48 -14.64
CA GLN A 317 -9.60 -12.80 -13.60
C GLN A 317 -8.91 -12.81 -12.24
N ILE A 318 -9.36 -11.94 -11.35
CA ILE A 318 -8.85 -11.75 -10.00
C ILE A 318 -9.89 -12.27 -9.02
N VAL A 319 -9.56 -13.39 -8.38
CA VAL A 319 -10.37 -14.00 -7.31
C VAL A 319 -9.94 -13.39 -5.99
N LEU A 320 -10.90 -12.90 -5.21
CA LEU A 320 -10.67 -12.21 -3.94
C LEU A 320 -11.04 -13.09 -2.74
N THR A 321 -10.17 -13.07 -1.72
CA THR A 321 -10.41 -13.63 -0.40
C THR A 321 -10.28 -12.52 0.64
N ARG A 322 -11.25 -12.44 1.54
CA ARG A 322 -11.30 -11.42 2.59
C ARG A 322 -10.87 -11.99 3.93
N SER A 323 -9.98 -11.27 4.61
CA SER A 323 -9.49 -11.62 5.93
C SER A 323 -9.59 -10.41 6.87
N MET A 324 -9.97 -10.65 8.11
CA MET A 324 -10.06 -9.62 9.15
C MET A 324 -9.31 -10.06 10.40
N PHE A 325 -8.60 -9.12 11.01
CA PHE A 325 -7.90 -9.33 12.27
C PHE A 325 -8.36 -8.31 13.30
N HIS A 326 -8.89 -8.79 14.43
CA HIS A 326 -9.31 -7.96 15.55
C HIS A 326 -8.33 -8.07 16.73
N LYS A 327 -7.74 -6.95 17.10
CA LYS A 327 -6.78 -6.85 18.20
C LYS A 327 -7.48 -6.45 19.49
N ILE A 328 -7.29 -7.24 20.55
CA ILE A 328 -7.84 -6.94 21.88
C ILE A 328 -6.75 -6.33 22.75
N GLY A 329 -6.86 -5.04 23.10
CA GLY A 329 -5.94 -4.40 24.03
C GLY A 329 -6.03 -2.88 24.08
N LYS A 330 -5.32 -2.27 25.04
CA LYS A 330 -5.29 -0.80 25.24
C LYS A 330 -4.26 -0.06 24.36
N LYS A 331 -3.51 -0.77 23.51
CA LYS A 331 -2.40 -0.24 22.71
C LYS A 331 -2.66 -0.40 21.20
N CYS A 332 -3.88 -0.14 20.75
CA CYS A 332 -4.23 -0.12 19.34
C CYS A 332 -4.96 1.19 18.98
N ALA A 333 -4.79 1.65 17.74
CA ALA A 333 -5.48 2.82 17.21
C ALA A 333 -6.83 2.41 16.64
N ARG A 334 -7.87 3.15 17.00
CA ARG A 334 -9.22 3.01 16.44
C ARG A 334 -9.45 3.96 15.28
N ASP A 335 -8.91 5.17 15.41
CA ASP A 335 -9.10 6.25 14.44
C ASP A 335 -7.76 6.95 14.13
N THR A 336 -7.77 7.79 13.10
CA THR A 336 -6.64 8.64 12.71
C THR A 336 -6.19 9.59 13.82
N ARG A 337 -7.06 9.89 14.79
CA ARG A 337 -6.78 10.73 15.97
C ARG A 337 -5.83 10.08 16.97
N ASP A 338 -5.70 8.76 16.94
CA ASP A 338 -4.76 8.03 17.79
C ASP A 338 -3.33 8.07 17.21
N ALA A 339 -3.17 8.55 15.97
CA ALA A 339 -1.88 8.82 15.34
C ALA A 339 -1.28 10.13 15.88
N GLN A 340 0.05 10.19 15.94
CA GLN A 340 0.75 11.45 16.21
C GLN A 340 0.50 12.50 15.13
N SER A 341 0.60 12.08 13.86
CA SER A 341 0.34 12.86 12.66
C SER A 341 -0.25 11.93 11.60
N PHE A 342 -1.16 12.44 10.77
CA PHE A 342 -1.78 11.69 9.67
C PHE A 342 -2.26 12.68 8.60
N TYR A 343 -1.80 12.52 7.36
CA TYR A 343 -2.06 13.45 6.25
C TYR A 343 -2.85 12.82 5.08
N MET A 344 -3.13 11.52 5.18
CA MET A 344 -3.95 10.77 4.22
C MET A 344 -5.44 10.93 4.56
N ASP A 345 -6.34 10.81 3.57
CA ASP A 345 -7.78 10.70 3.81
C ASP A 345 -8.15 9.27 4.24
N GLY A 346 -9.30 9.12 4.90
CA GLY A 346 -9.87 7.83 5.25
C GLY A 346 -9.47 7.31 6.63
N LYS A 347 -9.19 6.00 6.70
CA LYS A 347 -8.98 5.23 7.93
C LYS A 347 -7.51 5.18 8.31
N TYR A 348 -7.28 5.03 9.61
CA TYR A 348 -5.93 4.87 10.14
C TYR A 348 -5.22 3.64 9.57
N SER A 349 -3.96 3.85 9.18
CA SER A 349 -3.03 2.80 8.83
C SER A 349 -1.68 3.10 9.46
N VAL A 350 -0.93 2.04 9.80
CA VAL A 350 0.42 2.20 10.36
C VAL A 350 1.34 2.90 9.37
N ASP A 351 1.25 2.51 8.09
CA ASP A 351 2.03 3.13 7.01
C ASP A 351 1.73 4.63 6.86
N GLY A 352 0.46 5.04 6.88
CA GLY A 352 0.10 6.46 6.81
C GLY A 352 0.61 7.27 8.00
N CYS A 353 0.61 6.70 9.20
CA CYS A 353 1.21 7.32 10.39
C CYS A 353 2.73 7.48 10.26
N LEU A 354 3.42 6.43 9.80
CA LEU A 354 4.87 6.46 9.61
C LEU A 354 5.29 7.47 8.54
N ARG A 355 4.54 7.55 7.42
CA ARG A 355 4.76 8.55 6.37
C ARG A 355 4.51 9.97 6.87
N ALA A 356 3.49 10.18 7.70
CA ALA A 356 3.27 11.48 8.32
C ALA A 356 4.41 11.87 9.29
N CYS A 357 4.93 10.92 10.08
CA CYS A 357 6.10 11.17 10.92
C CYS A 357 7.37 11.46 10.10
N TYR A 358 7.54 10.77 8.98
CA TYR A 358 8.57 11.06 7.99
C TYR A 358 8.44 12.51 7.48
N GLN A 359 7.25 12.90 7.03
CA GLN A 359 6.99 14.26 6.54
C GLN A 359 7.26 15.34 7.58
N ASP A 360 6.89 15.12 8.84
CA ASP A 360 7.19 16.05 9.93
C ASP A 360 8.70 16.24 10.15
N SER A 361 9.47 15.18 9.93
CA SER A 361 10.92 15.21 10.05
C SER A 361 11.59 15.90 8.86
N VAL A 362 11.10 15.65 7.65
CA VAL A 362 11.54 16.39 6.45
C VAL A 362 11.24 17.87 6.61
N GLN A 363 10.04 18.24 7.08
CA GLN A 363 9.66 19.62 7.32
C GLN A 363 10.56 20.30 8.36
N ARG A 364 10.96 19.58 9.43
CA ARG A 364 11.82 20.10 10.49
C ARG A 364 13.26 20.35 10.02
N GLU A 365 13.80 19.46 9.19
CA GLU A 365 15.21 19.51 8.77
C GLU A 365 15.43 20.27 7.46
N CYS A 366 14.56 20.05 6.47
CA CYS A 366 14.70 20.62 5.13
C CYS A 366 13.81 21.84 4.88
N GLY A 367 12.81 22.08 5.74
CA GLY A 367 11.90 23.25 5.69
C GLY A 367 10.71 23.11 4.74
N CYS A 368 10.52 21.94 4.13
CA CYS A 368 9.42 21.61 3.21
C CYS A 368 9.01 20.13 3.41
N MET A 369 7.90 19.70 2.84
CA MET A 369 7.47 18.29 2.86
C MET A 369 7.78 17.59 1.53
N ASP A 370 8.16 16.32 1.56
CA ASP A 370 8.43 15.53 0.34
C ASP A 370 7.19 15.56 -0.58
N ALA A 371 7.41 15.86 -1.86
CA ALA A 371 6.35 15.97 -2.85
C ALA A 371 5.78 14.61 -3.28
N SER A 372 6.42 13.50 -2.90
CA SER A 372 6.05 12.14 -3.30
C SER A 372 4.94 11.53 -2.42
N TYR A 373 4.71 12.08 -1.23
CA TYR A 373 3.69 11.59 -0.29
C TYR A 373 2.68 12.69 0.05
N ALA A 374 1.56 12.27 0.66
CA ALA A 374 0.58 13.20 1.23
C ALA A 374 1.23 14.19 2.20
N ARG A 375 0.76 15.44 2.16
CA ARG A 375 1.31 16.56 2.91
C ARG A 375 0.24 17.20 3.77
N LYS A 376 0.67 17.97 4.75
CA LYS A 376 -0.23 18.81 5.54
C LYS A 376 -0.85 19.90 4.67
N ASP A 377 -2.14 20.16 4.89
CA ASP A 377 -2.85 21.24 4.22
C ASP A 377 -2.13 22.59 4.38
N GLY A 378 -1.94 23.29 3.26
CA GLY A 378 -1.27 24.59 3.21
C GLY A 378 0.26 24.54 3.28
N VAL A 379 0.88 23.35 3.23
CA VAL A 379 2.34 23.20 3.14
C VAL A 379 2.72 22.73 1.73
N ASP A 380 3.57 23.52 1.07
CA ASP A 380 4.07 23.20 -0.26
C ASP A 380 5.04 22.03 -0.26
N GLY A 381 5.05 21.28 -1.37
CA GLY A 381 6.02 20.22 -1.61
C GLY A 381 7.43 20.77 -1.83
N CYS A 382 8.42 20.00 -1.41
CA CYS A 382 9.81 20.27 -1.71
C CYS A 382 10.03 20.32 -3.23
N ARG A 383 10.76 21.34 -3.67
CA ARG A 383 11.26 21.43 -5.03
C ARG A 383 12.42 20.48 -5.23
N PHE A 384 12.69 20.11 -6.48
CA PHE A 384 13.81 19.24 -6.83
C PHE A 384 15.15 19.69 -6.21
N GLY A 385 15.42 20.99 -6.13
CA GLY A 385 16.63 21.53 -5.50
C GLY A 385 16.83 21.17 -4.01
N LYS A 386 15.77 20.75 -3.30
CA LYS A 386 15.81 20.30 -1.90
C LYS A 386 15.92 18.78 -1.74
N LEU A 387 15.84 18.03 -2.84
CA LEU A 387 15.96 16.57 -2.83
C LEU A 387 17.27 16.06 -2.19
N PRO A 388 18.45 16.71 -2.39
CA PRO A 388 19.68 16.31 -1.68
C PRO A 388 19.59 16.39 -0.15
N CYS A 389 18.80 17.35 0.37
CA CYS A 389 18.55 17.43 1.81
C CYS A 389 17.75 16.21 2.27
N ILE A 390 16.66 15.89 1.57
CA ILE A 390 15.78 14.75 1.88
C ILE A 390 16.56 13.43 1.84
N THR A 391 17.35 13.21 0.79
CA THR A 391 18.13 11.96 0.64
C THR A 391 19.23 11.86 1.68
N SER A 392 19.90 12.96 2.03
CA SER A 392 20.90 12.98 3.12
C SER A 392 20.28 12.67 4.48
N MET A 393 19.10 13.24 4.75
CA MET A 393 18.34 12.99 5.98
C MET A 393 17.91 11.52 6.05
N ALA A 394 17.25 11.02 5.00
CA ALA A 394 16.82 9.63 4.92
C ALA A 394 17.98 8.63 5.05
N ALA A 395 19.12 8.90 4.40
CA ALA A 395 20.31 8.05 4.51
C ALA A 395 20.92 8.04 5.92
N SER A 396 20.87 9.17 6.64
CA SER A 396 21.42 9.28 7.99
C SER A 396 20.53 8.67 9.08
N ARG A 397 19.21 8.76 8.92
CA ARG A 397 18.23 8.32 9.94
C ARG A 397 17.67 6.92 9.67
N GLY A 398 17.74 6.43 8.44
CA GLY A 398 17.18 5.15 8.03
C GLY A 398 15.65 5.17 8.03
N ASP A 399 15.04 3.99 8.21
CA ASP A 399 13.59 3.78 8.15
C ASP A 399 12.84 4.46 9.32
N PRO A 400 11.77 5.24 9.07
CA PRO A 400 10.88 5.81 10.09
C PRO A 400 10.38 4.83 11.16
N VAL A 401 10.27 3.53 10.85
CA VAL A 401 9.89 2.50 11.83
C VAL A 401 10.86 2.44 13.02
N ALA A 402 12.14 2.75 12.80
CA ALA A 402 13.18 2.70 13.82
C ALA A 402 13.33 4.02 14.61
N TRP A 403 12.61 5.08 14.24
CA TRP A 403 12.74 6.40 14.83
C TRP A 403 12.01 6.47 16.18
N LYS A 404 12.69 6.94 17.22
CA LYS A 404 12.14 6.97 18.59
C LYS A 404 11.02 7.99 18.76
N GLU A 405 11.02 9.03 17.94
CA GLU A 405 10.01 10.07 17.92
C GLU A 405 8.70 9.61 17.28
N CYS A 406 8.73 8.61 16.39
CA CYS A 406 7.55 8.13 15.68
C CYS A 406 6.77 7.14 16.55
N HIS A 407 5.56 7.55 16.96
CA HIS A 407 4.67 6.72 17.77
C HIS A 407 3.44 6.32 16.94
N CYS A 408 3.53 5.16 16.28
CA CYS A 408 2.46 4.62 15.44
C CYS A 408 1.96 3.28 15.99
N PRO A 409 0.87 3.28 16.79
CA PRO A 409 0.28 2.04 17.30
C PRO A 409 -0.35 1.22 16.16
N PRO A 410 -0.42 -0.12 16.26
CA PRO A 410 -1.15 -0.94 15.29
C PRO A 410 -2.67 -0.65 15.35
N PRO A 411 -3.42 -0.81 14.24
CA PRO A 411 -4.87 -0.66 14.25
C PRO A 411 -5.54 -1.72 15.13
N CYS A 412 -6.71 -1.41 15.70
CA CYS A 412 -7.52 -2.38 16.43
C CYS A 412 -8.23 -3.36 15.49
N ASP A 413 -8.64 -2.88 14.33
CA ASP A 413 -9.29 -3.66 13.28
C ASP A 413 -8.45 -3.56 12.01
N GLU A 414 -7.92 -4.68 11.55
CA GLU A 414 -7.17 -4.77 10.31
C GLU A 414 -7.94 -5.62 9.32
N GLU A 415 -8.13 -5.11 8.11
CA GLU A 415 -8.82 -5.79 7.02
C GLU A 415 -7.84 -5.96 5.87
N THR A 416 -7.73 -7.17 5.33
CA THR A 416 -6.86 -7.48 4.20
C THR A 416 -7.61 -8.24 3.13
N TYR A 417 -7.17 -8.04 1.88
CA TYR A 417 -7.66 -8.76 0.71
C TYR A 417 -6.50 -9.49 0.07
N ASP A 418 -6.58 -10.82 0.09
CA ASP A 418 -5.71 -11.66 -0.69
C ASP A 418 -6.35 -11.92 -2.04
N TYR A 419 -5.53 -12.09 -3.08
CA TYR A 419 -6.06 -12.35 -4.40
C TYR A 419 -5.24 -13.38 -5.18
N LEU A 420 -5.95 -14.15 -5.99
CA LEU A 420 -5.39 -15.10 -6.95
C LEU A 420 -5.74 -14.63 -8.35
N VAL A 421 -4.75 -14.63 -9.25
CA VAL A 421 -4.96 -14.14 -10.62
C VAL A 421 -4.79 -15.25 -11.63
N SER A 422 -5.72 -15.32 -12.57
CA SER A 422 -5.61 -16.11 -13.78
C SER A 422 -5.70 -15.20 -15.00
N ARG A 423 -4.84 -15.43 -15.98
CA ARG A 423 -4.74 -14.61 -17.19
C ARG A 423 -5.05 -15.46 -18.41
N ALA A 424 -5.91 -14.94 -19.28
CA ALA A 424 -6.18 -15.49 -20.60
C ALA A 424 -5.94 -14.43 -21.68
N THR A 425 -5.84 -14.86 -22.92
CA THR A 425 -5.83 -13.93 -24.06
C THR A 425 -7.24 -13.38 -24.27
N HIS A 426 -7.35 -12.06 -24.48
CA HIS A 426 -8.63 -11.41 -24.72
C HIS A 426 -9.11 -11.70 -26.15
N LEU A 427 -9.94 -12.74 -26.32
CA LEU A 427 -10.42 -13.26 -27.61
C LEU A 427 -11.45 -12.35 -28.31
N ARG A 428 -11.89 -11.26 -27.66
CA ARG A 428 -13.01 -10.43 -28.14
C ARG A 428 -12.61 -9.35 -29.16
N VAL A 429 -11.42 -9.47 -29.73
CA VAL A 429 -10.82 -8.45 -30.57
C VAL A 429 -10.34 -9.06 -31.88
N ASP A 430 -11.20 -9.01 -32.89
CA ASP A 430 -10.90 -9.45 -34.27
C ASP A 430 -9.92 -8.51 -35.01
N ASN A 431 -9.35 -7.52 -34.32
CA ASN A 431 -8.53 -6.47 -34.92
C ASN A 431 -7.20 -6.29 -34.15
N ALA A 432 -6.07 -6.58 -34.79
CA ALA A 432 -4.74 -6.58 -34.16
C ALA A 432 -4.37 -5.26 -33.45
N ASN A 433 -4.91 -4.12 -33.90
CA ASN A 433 -4.66 -2.82 -33.27
C ASN A 433 -5.38 -2.66 -31.92
N PHE A 434 -6.53 -3.28 -31.73
CA PHE A 434 -7.27 -3.20 -30.46
C PHE A 434 -6.70 -4.17 -29.41
N THR A 435 -6.09 -5.28 -29.83
CA THR A 435 -5.40 -6.22 -28.91
C THR A 435 -4.18 -5.60 -28.25
N GLN A 436 -3.59 -4.56 -28.84
CA GLN A 436 -2.41 -3.88 -28.31
C GLN A 436 -2.74 -2.78 -27.29
N ARG A 437 -4.03 -2.46 -27.10
CA ARG A 437 -4.48 -1.34 -26.26
C ARG A 437 -5.42 -1.74 -25.13
N ARG A 438 -6.29 -2.72 -25.39
CA ARG A 438 -7.37 -3.06 -24.45
C ARG A 438 -7.01 -4.21 -23.55
N SER A 439 -7.40 -4.12 -22.30
CA SER A 439 -7.37 -5.26 -21.37
C SER A 439 -8.70 -5.37 -20.63
N GLU A 440 -9.05 -6.58 -20.22
CA GLU A 440 -10.24 -6.84 -19.42
C GLU A 440 -9.81 -7.35 -18.05
N VAL A 441 -10.37 -6.78 -16.98
CA VAL A 441 -10.14 -7.21 -15.60
C VAL A 441 -11.47 -7.54 -14.94
N ILE A 442 -11.59 -8.76 -14.42
CA ILE A 442 -12.79 -9.26 -13.74
C ILE A 442 -12.43 -9.59 -12.30
N LEU A 443 -12.97 -8.84 -11.36
CA LEU A 443 -12.77 -9.03 -9.92
C LEU A 443 -14.02 -9.66 -9.31
N TYR A 444 -13.87 -10.80 -8.63
CA TYR A 444 -14.98 -11.47 -7.96
C TYR A 444 -14.53 -12.27 -6.75
N PHE A 445 -15.48 -12.61 -5.89
CA PHE A 445 -15.27 -13.52 -4.77
C PHE A 445 -15.64 -14.94 -5.19
N ASP A 446 -14.84 -15.93 -4.81
CA ASP A 446 -15.13 -17.36 -5.02
C ASP A 446 -16.11 -17.92 -3.99
N SER A 447 -16.24 -17.24 -2.86
CA SER A 447 -17.05 -17.63 -1.72
C SER A 447 -17.42 -16.42 -0.88
N PHE A 448 -18.45 -16.55 -0.04
CA PHE A 448 -18.83 -15.53 0.94
C PHE A 448 -18.10 -15.69 2.29
N HIS A 449 -17.13 -16.60 2.34
CA HIS A 449 -16.36 -16.85 3.55
C HIS A 449 -15.39 -15.70 3.79
N THR A 450 -15.37 -15.21 5.02
CA THR A 450 -14.41 -14.24 5.53
C THR A 450 -13.66 -14.92 6.65
N SER A 451 -12.34 -14.96 6.56
CA SER A 451 -11.52 -15.42 7.67
C SER A 451 -11.46 -14.31 8.71
N VAL A 452 -11.80 -14.59 9.96
CA VAL A 452 -11.74 -13.61 11.04
C VAL A 452 -10.86 -14.20 12.14
N SER A 453 -9.73 -13.57 12.37
CA SER A 453 -8.84 -13.89 13.48
C SER A 453 -8.99 -12.83 14.55
N GLN A 454 -9.14 -13.24 15.80
CA GLN A 454 -9.21 -12.32 16.92
C GLN A 454 -8.23 -12.74 18.01
N GLU A 455 -7.61 -11.77 18.65
CA GLU A 455 -6.87 -12.04 19.88
C GLU A 455 -7.88 -12.35 20.99
N GLU A 456 -7.65 -13.40 21.77
CA GLU A 456 -8.46 -13.70 22.96
C GLU A 456 -7.57 -13.67 24.20
N TYR A 457 -8.17 -13.26 25.32
CA TYR A 457 -7.51 -13.41 26.62
C TYR A 457 -7.31 -14.90 26.89
N LYS A 458 -6.07 -15.30 27.14
CA LYS A 458 -5.70 -16.70 27.45
C LYS A 458 -6.50 -17.30 28.63
N MET A 459 -7.08 -16.46 29.48
CA MET A 459 -7.91 -16.87 30.60
C MET A 459 -9.03 -15.87 30.80
N THR A 460 -10.25 -16.38 30.90
CA THR A 460 -11.42 -15.58 31.27
C THR A 460 -11.39 -15.20 32.76
N LEU A 461 -12.11 -14.15 33.16
CA LEU A 461 -12.22 -13.76 34.57
C LEU A 461 -12.76 -14.92 35.44
N SER A 462 -13.70 -15.68 34.89
CA SER A 462 -14.29 -16.84 35.57
C SER A 462 -13.25 -17.92 35.83
N GLU A 463 -12.42 -18.24 34.83
CA GLU A 463 -11.32 -19.19 34.98
C GLU A 463 -10.27 -18.67 35.96
N PHE A 464 -9.93 -17.38 35.91
CA PHE A 464 -9.00 -16.78 36.87
C PHE A 464 -9.48 -16.96 38.31
N ILE A 465 -10.74 -16.61 38.59
CA ILE A 465 -11.35 -16.78 39.91
C ILE A 465 -11.40 -18.26 40.28
N GLY A 466 -11.67 -19.14 39.31
CA GLY A 466 -11.61 -20.59 39.46
C GLY A 466 -10.22 -21.10 39.87
N TYR A 467 -9.14 -20.63 39.23
CA TYR A 467 -7.77 -21.00 39.56
C TYR A 467 -7.34 -20.46 40.93
N VAL A 468 -7.66 -19.20 41.24
CA VAL A 468 -7.36 -18.59 42.54
C VAL A 468 -8.11 -19.30 43.66
N GLY A 469 -9.41 -19.56 43.47
CA GLY A 469 -10.23 -20.28 44.45
C GLY A 469 -9.86 -21.76 44.56
N GLY A 470 -9.49 -22.40 43.46
CA GLY A 470 -9.08 -23.80 43.42
C GLY A 470 -7.73 -24.03 44.08
N ILE A 471 -6.68 -23.35 43.61
CA ILE A 471 -5.32 -23.50 44.14
C ILE A 471 -5.22 -22.89 45.54
N GLY A 472 -5.80 -21.71 45.76
CA GLY A 472 -5.82 -21.05 47.07
C GLY A 472 -6.68 -21.80 48.09
N GLY A 473 -7.80 -22.37 47.67
CA GLY A 473 -8.64 -23.23 48.50
C GLY A 473 -7.96 -24.56 48.85
N LEU A 474 -7.30 -25.20 47.88
CA LEU A 474 -6.63 -26.49 48.09
C LEU A 474 -5.37 -26.37 48.96
N LEU A 475 -4.51 -25.38 48.70
CA LEU A 475 -3.22 -25.26 49.38
C LEU A 475 -3.31 -24.53 50.72
N LEU A 476 -4.17 -23.51 50.81
CA LEU A 476 -4.22 -22.60 51.95
C LEU A 476 -5.57 -22.62 52.68
N GLY A 477 -6.58 -23.35 52.16
CA GLY A 477 -7.92 -23.31 52.73
C GLY A 477 -8.62 -21.95 52.59
N ILE A 478 -8.09 -21.07 51.71
CA ILE A 478 -8.63 -19.72 51.53
C ILE A 478 -9.95 -19.84 50.78
N THR A 479 -11.03 -19.72 51.53
CA THR A 479 -12.40 -19.61 51.01
C THR A 479 -12.87 -18.16 51.10
N ILE A 480 -13.96 -17.84 50.40
CA ILE A 480 -14.54 -16.49 50.48
C ILE A 480 -14.92 -16.12 51.93
N SER A 481 -15.30 -17.10 52.75
CA SER A 481 -15.57 -16.94 54.18
C SER A 481 -14.34 -16.49 54.95
N PHE A 482 -13.16 -17.06 54.66
CA PHE A 482 -11.90 -16.65 55.27
C PHE A 482 -11.54 -15.19 54.92
N ILE A 483 -11.76 -14.78 53.67
CA ILE A 483 -11.51 -13.40 53.24
C ILE A 483 -12.42 -12.43 54.00
N VAL A 484 -13.72 -12.74 54.11
CA VAL A 484 -14.69 -11.93 54.86
C VAL A 484 -14.29 -11.82 56.34
N GLU A 485 -13.84 -12.91 56.95
CA GLU A 485 -13.38 -12.93 58.35
C GLU A 485 -12.17 -12.02 58.58
N VAL A 486 -11.18 -12.07 57.67
CA VAL A 486 -10.01 -11.18 57.71
C VAL A 486 -10.39 -9.72 57.53
N PHE A 487 -11.33 -9.40 56.64
CA PHE A 487 -11.82 -8.03 56.45
C PHE A 487 -12.56 -7.50 57.69
N LEU A 488 -13.40 -8.33 58.32
CA LEU A 488 -14.09 -7.97 59.56
C LEU A 488 -13.09 -7.76 60.71
N LEU A 489 -12.10 -8.64 60.85
CA LEU A 489 -11.04 -8.52 61.85
C LEU A 489 -10.22 -7.23 61.64
N ALA A 490 -9.85 -6.91 60.39
CA ALA A 490 -9.16 -5.68 60.05
C ALA A 490 -10.03 -4.45 60.35
N PHE A 491 -11.31 -4.48 60.01
CA PHE A 491 -12.23 -3.38 60.31
C PHE A 491 -12.39 -3.15 61.82
N ILE A 492 -12.44 -4.23 62.62
CA ILE A 492 -12.49 -4.12 64.08
C ILE A 492 -11.17 -3.57 64.64
N LEU A 493 -10.02 -4.03 64.16
CA LEU A 493 -8.71 -3.57 64.62
C LEU A 493 -8.43 -2.11 64.26
N PHE A 494 -8.72 -1.69 63.02
CA PHE A 494 -8.49 -0.32 62.56
C PHE A 494 -9.63 0.64 62.97
N GLY A 495 -10.87 0.17 63.04
CA GLY A 495 -12.03 0.94 63.52
C GLY A 495 -11.96 1.25 65.03
N CYS A 496 -11.45 0.33 65.85
CA CYS A 496 -11.25 0.58 67.27
C CYS A 496 -10.07 1.53 67.59
N CYS A 497 -9.13 1.73 66.66
CA CYS A 497 -8.05 2.73 66.84
C CYS A 497 -8.47 4.17 66.49
N GLY A 498 -9.68 4.40 65.96
CA GLY A 498 -10.18 5.73 65.59
C GLY A 498 -10.96 6.49 66.67
N SER A 499 -11.23 5.89 67.84
CA SER A 499 -12.04 6.52 68.90
C SER A 499 -11.32 6.60 70.25
N LYS A 500 -10.16 7.27 70.29
CA LYS A 500 -9.65 7.89 71.52
C LYS A 500 -8.94 9.21 71.21
N GLU A 501 -9.71 10.29 71.09
CA GLU A 501 -9.41 11.56 71.78
C GLU A 501 -10.51 12.59 71.50
N LYS A 502 -11.28 12.92 72.55
CA LYS A 502 -11.67 14.29 72.96
C LYS A 502 -12.64 14.19 74.14
N THR A 503 -12.10 13.93 75.33
CA THR A 503 -12.79 14.23 76.58
C THR A 503 -12.47 15.68 76.94
N LYS A 504 -13.49 16.55 76.88
CA LYS A 504 -13.49 17.91 77.44
C LYS A 504 -13.25 17.84 78.96
N SER A 505 -12.36 18.67 79.49
CA SER A 505 -12.50 19.22 80.85
C SER A 505 -12.79 20.70 80.72
N SER A 506 -13.82 21.12 81.46
CA SER A 506 -14.10 22.49 81.86
C SER A 506 -12.99 23.04 82.76
#